data_AF-A0A7W6RYK4-F1
#
_entry.id   AF-A0A7W6RYK4-F1
#
_cell.length_a   1.000
_cell.length_b   1.000
_cell.length_c   1.000
_cell.angle_alpha   90.00
_cell.angle_beta   90.00
_cell.angle_gamma   90.00
#
_symmetry.space_group_name_H-M   'P 1'
#
loop_
_entity.id
_entity.type
_entity.pdbx_description
1 polymer ?
#
loop_
_entity_poly.entity_id
_entity_poly.type
_entity_poly.pdbx_seq_one_letter_code
_entity_poly.pdbx_strand_id
1 'polypeptide(L)'
;MRRGLVGLVMGGLAWAVLALPAYAAGGATVTLRCADAADDPVDLRACFADSRLEISREGTKTAYTAADLASLGAVSDGVLTLAMPHNFSVRARNSGEGLTLALTVTAPGGRVVHTAEAGRLGVVQFYHCGPSVDPQCREYNYSEPQ
;
A
#
# COMPACT_ATOMS: atom_id res chain seq x y z
N MET A 1 54.37 31.11 -36.49
CA MET A 1 53.46 30.40 -37.44
C MET A 1 52.64 29.41 -36.60
N ARG A 2 51.42 29.76 -36.15
CA ARG A 2 50.09 29.49 -36.75
C ARG A 2 49.83 28.04 -37.18
N ARG A 3 48.86 27.40 -36.49
CA ARG A 3 47.88 26.34 -36.85
C ARG A 3 47.74 25.41 -35.62
N GLY A 4 46.60 25.04 -35.06
CA GLY A 4 45.15 25.08 -35.37
C GLY A 4 44.56 23.86 -34.61
N LEU A 5 43.69 24.04 -33.61
CA LEU A 5 42.22 23.94 -33.63
C LEU A 5 41.65 22.50 -33.62
N VAL A 6 40.58 22.31 -32.82
CA VAL A 6 39.54 21.24 -32.82
C VAL A 6 39.87 19.98 -31.99
N GLY A 7 39.02 19.40 -31.13
CA GLY A 7 37.60 19.58 -30.75
C GLY A 7 37.31 18.83 -29.43
N LEU A 8 36.26 19.20 -28.66
CA LEU A 8 34.93 18.54 -28.62
C LEU A 8 35.05 17.02 -28.34
N VAL A 9 34.52 16.35 -27.32
CA VAL A 9 33.18 16.32 -26.71
C VAL A 9 33.33 15.45 -25.45
N MET A 10 32.67 15.77 -24.34
CA MET A 10 31.84 14.80 -23.61
C MET A 10 31.11 15.54 -22.50
N GLY A 11 29.90 16.01 -22.86
CA GLY A 11 28.89 16.34 -21.87
C GLY A 11 28.52 15.05 -21.15
N GLY A 12 29.00 14.91 -19.92
CA GLY A 12 28.50 13.92 -18.98
C GLY A 12 27.05 14.28 -18.66
N LEU A 13 26.11 13.54 -19.23
CA LEU A 13 24.73 13.51 -18.80
C LEU A 13 24.72 13.17 -17.31
N ALA A 14 24.49 14.18 -16.48
CA ALA A 14 24.18 14.01 -15.08
C ALA A 14 22.81 13.33 -15.00
N TRP A 15 22.81 12.01 -14.79
CA TRP A 15 21.61 11.29 -14.40
C TRP A 15 21.25 11.77 -13.00
N ALA A 16 20.30 12.69 -12.91
CA ALA A 16 19.62 12.99 -11.67
C ALA A 16 18.84 11.73 -11.29
N VAL A 17 19.46 10.89 -10.46
CA VAL A 17 18.74 9.86 -9.71
C VAL A 17 17.80 10.62 -8.80
N LEU A 18 16.53 10.71 -9.19
CA LEU A 18 15.47 11.12 -8.29
C LEU A 18 15.44 10.08 -7.17
N ALA A 19 16.13 10.38 -6.08
CA ALA A 19 16.01 9.65 -4.84
C ALA A 19 14.55 9.76 -4.42
N LEU A 20 13.78 8.70 -4.66
CA LEU A 20 12.51 8.49 -3.99
C LEU A 20 12.76 8.66 -2.49
N PRO A 21 11.84 9.28 -1.73
CA PRO A 21 12.01 9.42 -0.30
C PRO A 21 12.21 8.03 0.28
N ALA A 22 13.41 7.76 0.77
CA ALA A 22 13.69 6.59 1.57
C ALA A 22 12.89 6.77 2.86
N TYR A 23 11.69 6.19 2.91
CA TYR A 23 10.98 6.00 4.17
C TYR A 23 11.92 5.20 5.08
N ALA A 24 12.37 5.86 6.14
CA ALA A 24 13.40 5.36 7.04
C ALA A 24 13.09 3.95 7.55
N ALA A 25 14.14 3.16 7.71
CA ALA A 25 14.14 1.83 8.28
C ALA A 25 13.36 1.80 9.61
N GLY A 26 12.15 1.24 9.60
CA GLY A 26 11.26 1.20 10.77
C GLY A 26 9.77 1.05 10.43
N GLY A 27 9.38 1.36 9.19
CA GLY A 27 8.02 1.21 8.69
C GLY A 27 7.57 -0.22 8.39
N ALA A 28 6.27 -0.50 8.54
CA ALA A 28 5.67 -1.78 8.14
C ALA A 28 5.34 -1.82 6.64
N THR A 29 5.14 -3.02 6.12
CA THR A 29 4.57 -3.24 4.79
C THR A 29 3.12 -3.66 4.92
N VAL A 30 2.23 -2.99 4.20
CA VAL A 30 0.83 -3.40 4.05
C VAL A 30 0.63 -3.93 2.64
N THR A 31 0.02 -5.10 2.53
CA THR A 31 -0.38 -5.69 1.26
C THR A 31 -1.89 -5.87 1.25
N LEU A 32 -2.53 -5.31 0.22
CA LEU A 32 -3.93 -5.57 -0.12
C LEU A 32 -3.97 -6.47 -1.34
N ARG A 33 -4.84 -7.47 -1.34
CA ARG A 33 -5.04 -8.38 -2.48
C ARG A 33 -6.52 -8.53 -2.79
N CYS A 34 -6.89 -8.44 -4.05
CA CYS A 34 -8.20 -8.79 -4.56
C CYS A 34 -8.09 -10.08 -5.39
N ALA A 35 -8.95 -11.04 -5.11
CA ALA A 35 -9.01 -12.29 -5.84
C ALA A 35 -10.46 -12.72 -6.06
N ASP A 36 -10.68 -13.57 -7.05
CA ASP A 36 -11.97 -14.21 -7.27
C ASP A 36 -12.16 -15.47 -6.38
N ALA A 37 -13.23 -16.22 -6.62
CA ALA A 37 -13.55 -17.44 -5.88
C ALA A 37 -12.57 -18.60 -6.14
N ALA A 38 -11.78 -18.55 -7.21
CA ALA A 38 -10.71 -19.50 -7.51
C ALA A 38 -9.36 -19.09 -6.92
N ASP A 39 -9.32 -17.96 -6.20
CA ASP A 39 -8.13 -17.32 -5.65
C ASP A 39 -7.20 -16.71 -6.73
N ASP A 40 -7.70 -16.53 -7.96
CA ASP A 40 -6.96 -15.88 -9.03
C ASP A 40 -6.92 -14.35 -8.81
N PRO A 41 -5.77 -13.68 -9.02
CA PRO A 41 -5.65 -12.25 -8.81
C PRO A 41 -6.52 -11.46 -9.80
N VAL A 42 -7.30 -10.52 -9.28
CA VAL A 42 -8.18 -9.62 -10.05
C VAL A 42 -7.76 -8.18 -9.77
N ASP A 43 -7.83 -7.30 -10.77
CA ASP A 43 -7.55 -5.86 -10.60
C ASP A 43 -8.18 -5.33 -9.31
N LEU A 44 -7.34 -4.76 -8.43
CA LEU A 44 -7.73 -4.41 -7.07
C LEU A 44 -8.94 -3.47 -7.03
N ARG A 45 -9.12 -2.64 -8.08
CA ARG A 45 -10.25 -1.72 -8.21
C ARG A 45 -11.61 -2.42 -8.17
N ALA A 46 -11.67 -3.68 -8.61
CA ALA A 46 -12.89 -4.47 -8.59
C ALA A 46 -13.42 -4.72 -7.16
N CYS A 47 -12.53 -4.91 -6.18
CA CYS A 47 -12.91 -5.02 -4.76
C CYS A 47 -13.41 -3.67 -4.17
N PHE A 48 -13.19 -2.54 -4.85
CA PHE A 48 -13.49 -1.18 -4.36
C PHE A 48 -14.52 -0.42 -5.20
N ALA A 49 -15.25 -1.09 -6.11
CA ALA A 49 -16.17 -0.45 -7.05
C ALA A 49 -17.12 0.58 -6.40
N ASP A 50 -17.70 0.23 -5.24
CA ASP A 50 -18.64 1.07 -4.48
C ASP A 50 -18.15 1.38 -3.05
N SER A 51 -16.86 1.23 -2.81
CA SER A 51 -16.26 1.43 -1.49
C SER A 51 -14.97 2.22 -1.58
N ARG A 52 -14.30 2.38 -0.43
CA ARG A 52 -13.09 3.19 -0.31
C ARG A 52 -12.06 2.48 0.56
N LEU A 53 -10.81 2.70 0.22
CA LEU A 53 -9.66 2.39 1.05
C LEU A 53 -9.35 3.62 1.91
N GLU A 54 -9.35 3.45 3.22
CA GLU A 54 -8.94 4.49 4.15
C GLU A 54 -7.56 4.15 4.72
N ILE A 55 -6.63 5.10 4.61
CA ILE A 55 -5.28 4.97 5.18
C ILE A 55 -5.01 6.16 6.07
N SER A 56 -4.61 5.91 7.31
CA SER A 56 -4.03 6.92 8.20
C SER A 56 -2.52 6.73 8.27
N ARG A 57 -1.75 7.81 8.15
CA ARG A 57 -0.29 7.83 8.33
C ARG A 57 0.06 8.98 9.28
N GLU A 58 0.67 8.66 10.42
CA GLU A 58 1.06 9.64 11.44
C GLU A 58 -0.08 10.62 11.78
N GLY A 59 -1.30 10.09 11.96
CA GLY A 59 -2.50 10.84 12.29
C GLY A 59 -3.23 11.51 11.12
N THR A 60 -2.65 11.52 9.92
CA THR A 60 -3.31 12.08 8.72
C THR A 60 -4.07 10.98 7.98
N LYS A 61 -5.40 11.10 7.91
CA LYS A 61 -6.28 10.15 7.22
C LYS A 61 -6.59 10.62 5.80
N THR A 62 -6.46 9.70 4.84
CA THR A 62 -6.85 9.88 3.44
C THR A 62 -7.73 8.73 3.01
N ALA A 63 -8.78 9.02 2.23
CA ALA A 63 -9.64 8.02 1.62
C ALA A 63 -9.40 7.98 0.11
N TYR A 64 -9.33 6.79 -0.46
CA TYR A 64 -9.06 6.53 -1.87
C TYR A 64 -10.25 5.78 -2.46
N THR A 65 -10.81 6.32 -3.54
CA THR A 65 -11.77 5.60 -4.39
C THR A 65 -11.04 4.58 -5.26
N ALA A 66 -11.78 3.70 -5.94
CA ALA A 66 -11.19 2.78 -6.92
C ALA A 66 -10.34 3.50 -7.99
N ALA A 67 -10.77 4.68 -8.45
CA ALA A 67 -10.01 5.46 -9.44
C ALA A 67 -8.68 5.99 -8.88
N ASP A 68 -8.62 6.30 -7.59
CA ASP A 68 -7.45 6.89 -6.94
C ASP A 68 -6.39 5.85 -6.58
N LEU A 69 -6.72 4.56 -6.53
CA LEU A 69 -5.79 3.51 -6.08
C LEU A 69 -4.51 3.44 -6.91
N ALA A 70 -4.58 3.78 -8.20
CA ALA A 70 -3.40 3.82 -9.07
C ALA A 70 -2.36 4.86 -8.63
N SER A 71 -2.76 5.88 -7.86
CA SER A 71 -1.82 6.85 -7.27
C SER A 71 -0.95 6.25 -6.15
N LEU A 72 -1.37 5.10 -5.60
CA LEU A 72 -0.66 4.40 -4.53
C LEU A 72 0.30 3.32 -5.04
N GLY A 73 0.13 2.85 -6.28
CA GLY A 73 0.94 1.80 -6.88
C GLY A 73 0.24 1.09 -8.04
N ALA A 74 0.89 0.06 -8.58
CA ALA A 74 0.25 -0.82 -9.56
C ALA A 74 -0.90 -1.59 -8.89
N VAL A 75 -2.04 -1.67 -9.58
CA VAL A 75 -3.27 -2.29 -9.05
C VAL A 75 -3.84 -3.37 -9.96
N SER A 76 -3.38 -3.42 -11.22
CA SER A 76 -3.90 -4.32 -12.24
C SER A 76 -3.54 -5.78 -12.01
N ASP A 77 -2.47 -6.05 -11.26
CA ASP A 77 -2.07 -7.40 -10.85
C ASP A 77 -2.83 -7.88 -9.59
N GLY A 78 -3.83 -7.12 -9.15
CA GLY A 78 -4.67 -7.44 -7.99
C GLY A 78 -4.01 -7.31 -6.64
N VAL A 79 -2.77 -6.84 -6.59
CA VAL A 79 -1.99 -6.64 -5.36
C VAL A 79 -1.51 -5.20 -5.26
N LEU A 80 -1.77 -4.55 -4.13
CA LEU A 80 -1.20 -3.25 -3.78
C LEU A 80 -0.33 -3.40 -2.54
N THR A 81 0.95 -3.05 -2.66
CA THR A 81 1.90 -3.07 -1.55
C THR A 81 2.31 -1.66 -1.19
N LEU A 82 2.22 -1.33 0.10
CA LEU A 82 2.43 0.01 0.63
C LEU A 82 3.46 -0.03 1.76
N ALA A 83 4.48 0.81 1.65
CA ALA A 83 5.31 1.14 2.80
C ALA A 83 4.53 2.09 3.72
N MET A 84 4.44 1.71 4.99
CA MET A 84 3.74 2.46 6.03
C MET A 84 4.73 2.95 7.08
N PRO A 85 4.53 4.14 7.66
CA PRO A 85 5.32 4.58 8.80
C PRO A 85 5.00 3.76 10.06
N HIS A 86 5.57 4.12 11.21
CA HIS A 86 5.31 3.41 12.46
C HIS A 86 3.84 3.54 12.88
N ASN A 87 3.30 4.77 12.90
CA ASN A 87 1.91 5.00 13.27
C ASN A 87 1.05 5.05 12.01
N PHE A 88 0.26 3.99 11.80
CA PHE A 88 -0.65 3.95 10.68
C PHE A 88 -1.91 3.17 11.00
N SER A 89 -2.95 3.38 10.19
CA SER A 89 -4.09 2.47 10.14
C SER A 89 -4.54 2.29 8.70
N VAL A 90 -5.18 1.15 8.45
CA VAL A 90 -5.78 0.81 7.17
C VAL A 90 -7.16 0.24 7.43
N ARG A 91 -8.17 0.70 6.70
CA ARG A 91 -9.52 0.13 6.69
C ARG A 91 -10.00 0.06 5.25
N ALA A 92 -10.52 -1.09 4.86
CA ALA A 92 -11.02 -1.30 3.52
C ALA A 92 -12.28 -2.16 3.58
N ARG A 93 -13.29 -1.80 2.80
CA ARG A 93 -14.50 -2.61 2.63
C ARG A 93 -14.50 -3.20 1.24
N ASN A 94 -14.70 -4.51 1.13
CA ASN A 94 -14.94 -5.14 -0.16
C ASN A 94 -16.36 -4.81 -0.63
N SER A 95 -16.52 -4.31 -1.85
CA SER A 95 -17.82 -4.11 -2.50
C SER A 95 -18.06 -5.07 -3.66
N GLY A 96 -17.03 -5.78 -4.12
CA GLY A 96 -17.07 -6.69 -5.25
C GLY A 96 -17.86 -7.97 -4.97
N GLU A 97 -18.74 -8.33 -5.90
CA GLU A 97 -19.47 -9.60 -5.85
C GLU A 97 -18.60 -10.75 -6.35
N GLY A 98 -18.60 -11.88 -5.62
CA GLY A 98 -17.76 -13.03 -5.96
C GLY A 98 -16.25 -12.80 -5.76
N LEU A 99 -15.86 -11.69 -5.14
CA LEU A 99 -14.47 -11.33 -4.88
C LEU A 99 -14.15 -11.42 -3.39
N THR A 100 -12.88 -11.67 -3.08
CA THR A 100 -12.28 -11.65 -1.76
C THR A 100 -11.23 -10.55 -1.68
N LEU A 101 -11.34 -9.70 -0.66
CA LEU A 101 -10.33 -8.70 -0.32
C LEU A 101 -9.54 -9.20 0.89
N ALA A 102 -8.22 -9.30 0.74
CA ALA A 102 -7.31 -9.66 1.82
C ALA A 102 -6.41 -8.46 2.21
N LEU A 103 -6.10 -8.35 3.49
CA LEU A 103 -5.15 -7.41 4.08
C LEU A 103 -4.09 -8.21 4.82
N THR A 104 -2.82 -7.94 4.53
CA THR A 104 -1.67 -8.46 5.27
C THR A 104 -0.79 -7.32 5.76
N VAL A 105 -0.33 -7.41 7.01
CA VAL A 105 0.64 -6.47 7.58
C VAL A 105 1.90 -7.22 7.96
N THR A 106 3.03 -6.76 7.44
CA THR A 106 4.36 -7.32 7.68
C THR A 106 5.20 -6.29 8.41
N ALA A 107 5.70 -6.66 9.58
CA ALA A 107 6.59 -5.82 10.38
C ALA A 107 7.94 -5.59 9.65
N PRO A 108 8.74 -4.57 10.03
CA PRO A 108 10.02 -4.27 9.38
C PRO A 108 11.00 -5.45 9.30
N GLY A 109 10.93 -6.38 10.26
CA GLY A 109 11.72 -7.62 10.27
C GLY A 109 11.23 -8.73 9.33
N GLY A 110 10.25 -8.45 8.46
CA GLY A 110 9.71 -9.41 7.50
C GLY A 110 8.66 -10.38 8.05
N ARG A 111 8.36 -10.32 9.36
CA ARG A 111 7.33 -11.16 9.99
C ARG A 111 5.93 -10.60 9.74
N VAL A 112 5.02 -11.45 9.28
CA VAL A 112 3.58 -11.13 9.22
C VAL A 112 3.02 -11.02 10.64
N VAL A 113 2.37 -9.90 10.93
CA VAL A 113 1.78 -9.59 12.25
C VAL A 113 0.26 -9.50 12.23
N HIS A 114 -0.35 -9.39 11.04
CA HIS A 114 -1.80 -9.38 10.89
C HIS A 114 -2.20 -9.86 9.49
N THR A 115 -3.31 -10.58 9.44
CA THR A 115 -3.99 -11.01 8.21
C THR A 115 -5.49 -10.94 8.43
N ALA A 116 -6.22 -10.39 7.47
CA ALA A 116 -7.68 -10.37 7.45
C ALA A 116 -8.20 -10.58 6.04
N GLU A 117 -9.36 -11.23 5.90
CA GLU A 117 -10.02 -11.48 4.63
C GLU A 117 -11.51 -11.14 4.72
N ALA A 118 -12.07 -10.64 3.62
CA ALA A 118 -13.46 -10.25 3.54
C ALA A 118 -14.06 -10.53 2.16
N GLY A 119 -15.16 -11.28 2.13
CA GLY A 119 -16.07 -11.33 0.98
C GLY A 119 -16.88 -10.04 0.82
N ARG A 120 -17.87 -10.04 -0.07
CA ARG A 120 -18.70 -8.87 -0.39
C ARG A 120 -19.28 -8.20 0.86
N LEU A 121 -19.19 -6.87 0.91
CA LEU A 121 -19.57 -5.97 2.02
C LEU A 121 -18.77 -6.15 3.33
N GLY A 122 -17.89 -7.15 3.41
CA GLY A 122 -17.02 -7.33 4.57
C GLY A 122 -15.92 -6.27 4.65
N VAL A 123 -15.36 -6.09 5.84
CA VAL A 123 -14.33 -5.10 6.14
C VAL A 123 -13.06 -5.80 6.60
N VAL A 124 -11.92 -5.41 6.03
CA VAL A 124 -10.59 -5.71 6.55
C VAL A 124 -9.99 -4.45 7.14
N GLN A 125 -9.33 -4.55 8.29
CA GLN A 125 -8.79 -3.38 8.97
C GLN A 125 -7.60 -3.72 9.86
N PHE A 126 -6.70 -2.76 10.01
CA PHE A 126 -5.61 -2.80 10.97
C PHE A 126 -5.39 -1.40 11.53
N TYR A 127 -5.32 -1.29 12.85
CA TYR A 127 -5.00 -0.05 13.55
C TYR A 127 -3.74 -0.27 14.37
N HIS A 128 -2.66 0.45 14.05
CA HIS A 128 -1.48 0.38 14.87
C HIS A 128 -1.68 1.16 16.18
N CYS A 129 -1.22 0.54 17.27
CA CYS A 129 -1.32 1.00 18.65
C CYS A 129 0.03 0.77 19.33
N GLY A 130 0.82 1.82 19.51
CA GLY A 130 2.08 1.75 20.26
C GLY A 130 3.28 2.32 19.51
N PRO A 131 4.47 2.27 20.14
CA PRO A 131 5.69 2.89 19.60
C PRO A 131 6.36 2.05 18.49
N SER A 132 5.94 0.79 18.30
CA SER A 132 6.52 -0.14 17.33
C SER A 132 5.49 -1.15 16.84
N VAL A 133 5.53 -1.49 15.54
CA VAL A 133 4.67 -2.51 14.92
C VAL A 133 5.05 -3.91 15.44
N ASP A 134 4.48 -4.26 16.59
CA ASP A 134 4.64 -5.52 17.30
C ASP A 134 3.33 -6.34 17.23
N PRO A 135 3.37 -7.68 17.08
CA PRO A 135 2.19 -8.55 17.14
C PRO A 135 1.38 -8.45 18.44
N GLN A 136 1.93 -7.88 19.51
CA GLN A 136 1.20 -7.64 20.77
C GLN A 136 0.23 -6.45 20.68
N CYS A 137 0.32 -5.61 19.65
CA CYS A 137 -0.67 -4.56 19.43
C CYS A 137 -2.01 -5.19 19.01
N ARG A 138 -2.93 -5.25 19.98
CA ARG A 138 -4.25 -5.84 19.82
C ARG A 138 -5.18 -4.87 19.11
N GLU A 139 -5.73 -5.37 18.02
CA GLU A 139 -6.87 -4.84 17.28
C GLU A 139 -8.05 -4.56 18.24
N TYR A 140 -8.45 -3.29 18.37
CA TYR A 140 -9.78 -2.97 18.89
C TYR A 140 -10.76 -3.08 17.73
N ASN A 141 -11.32 -4.27 17.54
CA ASN A 141 -12.40 -4.50 16.58
C ASN A 141 -13.67 -3.79 17.07
N TYR A 142 -13.86 -2.56 16.62
CA TYR A 142 -15.18 -1.94 16.62
C TYR A 142 -15.92 -2.49 15.38
N SER A 143 -16.62 -3.61 15.55
CA SER A 143 -17.73 -3.93 14.66
C SER A 143 -18.78 -2.81 14.84
N GLU A 144 -19.08 -2.08 13.77
CA GLU A 144 -20.22 -1.16 13.76
C GLU A 144 -21.47 -1.96 14.19
N PRO A 145 -22.28 -1.47 15.15
CA PRO A 145 -23.53 -2.13 15.49
C PRO A 145 -24.42 -2.19 14.24
N GLN A 146 -24.99 -3.37 13.99
CA GLN A 146 -25.97 -3.62 12.94
C GLN A 146 -27.23 -2.78 13.14
#